data_AF-A0A522DXR5-F1
#
_entry.id   AF-A0A522DXR5-F1
#
_cell.length_a   1.000
_cell.length_b   1.000
_cell.length_c   1.000
_cell.angle_alpha   90.00
_cell.angle_beta   90.00
_cell.angle_gamma   90.00
#
_symmetry.space_group_name_H-M   'P 1'
#
loop_
_entity.id
_entity.type
_entity.pdbx_description
1 polymer ?
#
loop_
_entity_poly.entity_id
_entity_poly.type
_entity_poly.pdbx_seq_one_letter_code
_entity_poly.pdbx_strand_id
1 'polypeptide(L)'
;MKKSLITLGIALVALTGQAFADEQIEIGKKIYERAFGRGCGTCHDIASNPQLTALIKAGQLDRAKFESVLKEGKGGMPKAIEEIMKNKAVEKAGYGEDQAVDALYKYLETK
;
A
#
# COMPACT_ATOMS: atom_id res chain seq x y z
N MET A 1 -2.60 32.72 -27.57
CA MET A 1 -1.91 32.74 -26.25
C MET A 1 -2.73 32.11 -25.13
N LYS A 2 -4.03 32.40 -24.97
CA LYS A 2 -4.86 31.83 -23.88
C LYS A 2 -5.02 30.29 -23.89
N LYS A 3 -5.00 29.67 -25.08
CA LYS A 3 -5.15 28.20 -25.22
C LYS A 3 -3.91 27.41 -24.76
N SER A 4 -2.71 27.99 -24.89
CA SER A 4 -1.44 27.31 -24.54
C SER A 4 -1.21 27.20 -23.04
N LEU A 5 -1.78 28.12 -22.24
CA LEU A 5 -1.69 28.09 -20.77
C LEU A 5 -2.59 26.99 -20.17
N ILE A 6 -3.74 26.72 -20.79
CA ILE A 6 -4.69 25.71 -20.33
C ILE A 6 -4.13 24.31 -20.58
N THR A 7 -3.51 24.06 -21.73
CA THR A 7 -2.87 22.77 -22.03
C THR A 7 -1.64 22.48 -21.16
N LEU A 8 -0.83 23.50 -20.82
CA LEU A 8 0.30 23.32 -19.90
C LEU A 8 -0.15 22.98 -18.47
N GLY A 9 -1.25 23.59 -18.01
CA GLY A 9 -1.80 23.33 -16.67
C GLY A 9 -2.30 21.89 -16.50
N ILE A 10 -3.00 21.34 -17.51
CA ILE A 10 -3.51 19.97 -17.48
C ILE A 10 -2.36 18.95 -17.50
N ALA A 11 -1.32 19.20 -18.30
CA ALA A 11 -0.15 18.32 -18.35
C ALA A 11 0.61 18.25 -17.01
N LEU A 12 0.73 19.39 -16.30
CA LEU A 12 1.43 19.43 -15.01
C LEU A 12 0.65 18.70 -13.90
N VAL A 13 -0.68 18.83 -13.89
CA VAL A 13 -1.55 18.11 -12.93
C VAL A 13 -1.57 16.60 -13.19
N ALA A 14 -1.57 16.19 -14.47
CA ALA A 14 -1.48 14.77 -14.81
C ALA A 14 -0.13 14.16 -14.35
N LEU A 15 0.98 14.90 -14.55
CA LEU A 15 2.31 14.42 -14.18
C LEU A 15 2.51 14.31 -12.67
N THR A 16 1.97 15.25 -11.89
CA THR A 16 2.00 15.14 -10.42
C THR A 16 1.14 13.98 -9.94
N GLY A 17 -0.06 13.79 -10.51
CA GLY A 17 -0.93 12.66 -10.16
C GLY A 17 -0.29 11.29 -10.42
N GLN A 18 0.43 11.13 -11.53
CA GLN A 18 1.19 9.90 -11.82
C GLN A 18 2.33 9.69 -10.84
N ALA A 19 3.11 10.74 -10.54
CA ALA A 19 4.21 10.64 -9.58
C ALA A 19 3.73 10.21 -8.19
N PHE A 20 2.59 10.72 -7.72
CA PHE A 20 2.00 10.31 -6.44
C PHE A 20 1.52 8.86 -6.46
N ALA A 21 0.92 8.39 -7.57
CA ALA A 21 0.50 7.00 -7.69
C ALA A 21 1.70 6.04 -7.68
N ASP A 22 2.77 6.39 -8.38
CA ASP A 22 4.01 5.61 -8.42
C ASP A 22 4.67 5.54 -7.03
N GLU A 23 4.74 6.67 -6.32
CA GLU A 23 5.24 6.72 -4.95
C GLU A 23 4.42 5.80 -4.03
N GLN A 24 3.08 5.89 -4.09
CA GLN A 24 2.20 5.07 -3.25
C GLN A 24 2.43 3.56 -3.49
N ILE A 25 2.57 3.14 -4.75
CA ILE A 25 2.89 1.74 -5.09
C ILE A 25 4.28 1.35 -4.58
N GLU A 26 5.28 2.23 -4.72
CA GLU A 26 6.64 1.97 -4.25
C GLU A 26 6.70 1.83 -2.72
N ILE A 27 6.02 2.70 -1.98
CA ILE A 27 5.93 2.62 -0.52
C ILE A 27 5.21 1.35 -0.10
N GLY A 28 4.07 1.02 -0.73
CA GLY A 28 3.34 -0.22 -0.48
C GLY A 28 4.19 -1.48 -0.68
N LYS A 29 4.97 -1.52 -1.77
CA LYS A 29 5.94 -2.59 -2.03
C LYS A 29 6.98 -2.69 -0.92
N LYS A 30 7.59 -1.57 -0.52
CA LYS A 30 8.60 -1.55 0.55
C LYS A 30 8.03 -1.98 1.91
N ILE A 31 6.77 -1.68 2.20
CA ILE A 31 6.07 -2.20 3.37
C ILE A 31 5.97 -3.72 3.27
N TYR A 32 5.41 -4.21 2.16
CA TYR A 32 5.20 -5.64 1.93
C TYR A 32 6.49 -6.46 2.05
N GLU A 33 7.60 -5.95 1.53
CA GLU A 33 8.89 -6.66 1.52
C GLU A 33 9.64 -6.60 2.86
N ARG A 34 9.35 -5.63 3.74
CA ARG A 34 10.24 -5.31 4.88
C ARG A 34 9.57 -5.26 6.25
N ALA A 35 8.24 -5.16 6.34
CA ALA A 35 7.55 -5.21 7.63
C ALA A 35 7.97 -6.47 8.41
N PHE A 36 8.06 -6.38 9.74
CA PHE A 36 8.59 -7.45 10.60
C PHE A 36 10.04 -7.89 10.29
N GLY A 37 10.81 -7.10 9.53
CA GLY A 37 12.19 -7.42 9.12
C GLY A 37 12.31 -8.52 8.05
N ARG A 38 11.21 -9.15 7.65
CA ARG A 38 11.16 -10.26 6.68
C ARG A 38 10.06 -10.12 5.62
N GLY A 39 9.23 -9.09 5.74
CA GLY A 39 8.11 -8.83 4.86
C GLY A 39 6.87 -9.70 5.12
N CYS A 40 5.75 -9.22 4.63
CA CYS A 40 4.45 -9.90 4.61
C CYS A 40 4.50 -11.16 3.72
N GLY A 41 5.31 -11.15 2.66
CA GLY A 41 5.46 -12.28 1.73
C GLY A 41 5.92 -13.58 2.38
N THR A 42 6.70 -13.50 3.47
CA THR A 42 7.12 -14.69 4.23
C THR A 42 5.93 -15.55 4.67
N CYS A 43 4.80 -14.93 5.01
CA CYS A 43 3.58 -15.65 5.36
C CYS A 43 2.56 -15.70 4.22
N HIS A 44 2.51 -14.72 3.33
CA HIS A 44 1.40 -14.59 2.36
C HIS A 44 1.71 -15.06 0.94
N ASP A 45 2.96 -15.40 0.64
CA ASP A 45 3.36 -15.98 -0.66
C ASP A 45 3.50 -17.51 -0.59
N ILE A 46 3.00 -18.16 0.47
CA ILE A 46 2.93 -19.62 0.59
C ILE A 46 1.48 -20.11 0.51
N ALA A 47 1.27 -21.24 -0.19
CA ALA A 47 -0.07 -21.75 -0.52
C ALA A 47 -0.96 -22.09 0.69
N SER A 48 -0.37 -22.33 1.86
CA SER A 48 -1.09 -22.68 3.09
C SER A 48 -1.74 -21.49 3.79
N ASN A 49 -1.45 -20.26 3.34
CA ASN A 49 -1.94 -19.03 3.96
C ASN A 49 -2.81 -18.23 2.98
N PRO A 50 -3.58 -17.24 3.49
CA PRO A 50 -4.45 -16.43 2.65
C PRO A 50 -3.67 -15.69 1.55
N GLN A 51 -4.05 -15.96 0.30
CA GLN A 51 -3.52 -15.27 -0.88
C GLN A 51 -4.13 -13.87 -0.99
N LEU A 52 -3.46 -12.88 -0.41
CA LEU A 52 -3.98 -11.51 -0.23
C LEU A 52 -4.51 -10.89 -1.52
N THR A 53 -3.72 -10.93 -2.59
CA THR A 53 -4.09 -10.38 -3.90
C THR A 53 -5.36 -11.01 -4.45
N ALA A 54 -5.53 -12.32 -4.31
CA ALA A 54 -6.72 -13.02 -4.78
C ALA A 54 -7.97 -12.60 -3.98
N LEU A 55 -7.84 -12.48 -2.65
CA LEU A 55 -8.93 -12.04 -1.78
C LEU A 55 -9.34 -10.59 -2.05
N ILE A 56 -8.37 -9.71 -2.31
CA ILE A 56 -8.61 -8.31 -2.67
C ILE A 56 -9.33 -8.24 -4.04
N LYS A 57 -8.82 -8.92 -5.07
CA LYS A 57 -9.43 -8.96 -6.41
C LYS A 57 -10.82 -9.59 -6.41
N ALA A 58 -11.09 -10.54 -5.52
CA ALA A 58 -12.41 -11.15 -5.33
C ALA A 58 -13.38 -10.29 -4.48
N GLY A 59 -12.95 -9.14 -3.96
CA GLY A 59 -13.75 -8.29 -3.06
C GLY A 59 -14.00 -8.88 -1.68
N GLN A 60 -13.28 -9.95 -1.30
CA GLN A 60 -13.42 -10.64 -0.02
C GLN A 60 -12.56 -10.01 1.10
N LEU A 61 -11.62 -9.16 0.70
CA LEU A 61 -10.75 -8.36 1.57
C LEU A 61 -10.76 -6.91 1.07
N ASP A 62 -11.84 -6.19 1.39
CA ASP A 62 -11.90 -4.75 1.14
C ASP A 62 -10.91 -3.98 2.03
N ARG A 63 -10.76 -2.68 1.75
CA ARG A 63 -9.82 -1.80 2.45
C ARG A 63 -10.10 -1.66 3.95
N ALA A 64 -11.36 -1.64 4.38
CA ALA A 64 -11.72 -1.50 5.79
C ALA A 64 -11.41 -2.78 6.57
N LYS A 65 -11.78 -3.93 6.00
CA LYS A 65 -11.47 -5.25 6.55
C LYS A 65 -9.97 -5.52 6.57
N PHE A 66 -9.24 -5.08 5.55
CA PHE A 66 -7.78 -5.18 5.52
C PHE A 66 -7.14 -4.45 6.70
N GLU A 67 -7.56 -3.21 6.96
CA GLU A 67 -7.05 -2.42 8.08
C GLU A 67 -7.40 -3.02 9.44
N SER A 68 -8.64 -3.47 9.64
CA SER A 68 -9.05 -4.17 10.86
C SER A 68 -8.14 -5.40 11.12
N VAL A 69 -7.85 -6.20 10.09
CA VAL A 69 -6.92 -7.34 10.22
C VAL A 69 -5.50 -6.89 10.57
N LEU A 70 -5.00 -5.79 10.02
CA LEU A 70 -3.68 -5.25 10.39
C LEU A 70 -3.65 -4.74 11.84
N LYS A 71 -4.73 -4.11 12.31
CA LYS A 71 -4.86 -3.58 13.68
C LYS A 71 -5.00 -4.67 14.72
N GLU A 72 -5.75 -5.71 14.41
CA GLU A 72 -6.17 -6.74 15.36
C GLU A 72 -5.30 -8.00 15.29
N GLY A 73 -4.72 -8.29 14.13
CA GLY A 73 -4.17 -9.59 13.81
C GLY A 73 -5.28 -10.61 13.54
N LYS A 74 -4.92 -11.77 12.96
CA LYS A 74 -5.88 -12.84 12.66
C LYS A 74 -5.20 -14.19 12.48
N GLY A 75 -5.70 -15.23 13.16
CA GLY A 75 -5.32 -16.62 12.87
C GLY A 75 -3.81 -16.89 12.91
N GLY A 76 -3.10 -16.32 13.89
CA GLY A 76 -1.64 -16.43 14.02
C GLY A 76 -0.85 -15.28 13.37
N MET A 77 -1.49 -14.42 12.57
CA MET A 77 -0.90 -13.16 12.13
C MET A 77 -0.85 -12.17 13.31
N PRO A 78 0.33 -11.63 13.67
CA PRO A 78 0.45 -10.57 14.68
C PRO A 78 -0.11 -9.24 14.17
N LYS A 79 -0.38 -8.31 15.11
CA LYS A 79 -0.72 -6.92 14.78
C LYS A 79 0.42 -6.30 13.96
N ALA A 80 0.08 -5.62 12.88
CA ALA A 80 1.04 -5.19 11.86
C ALA A 80 1.23 -3.68 11.78
N ILE A 81 0.29 -2.87 12.32
CA ILE A 81 0.35 -1.40 12.19
C ILE A 81 1.67 -0.83 12.71
N GLU A 82 2.09 -1.20 13.92
CA GLU A 82 3.35 -0.69 14.49
C GLU A 82 4.56 -1.06 13.64
N GLU A 83 4.58 -2.27 13.09
CA GLU A 83 5.68 -2.75 12.24
C GLU A 83 5.69 -2.11 10.86
N ILE A 84 4.53 -1.76 10.33
CA ILE A 84 4.38 -0.96 9.10
C ILE A 84 4.94 0.45 9.35
N MET A 85 4.57 1.09 10.46
CA MET A 85 5.00 2.46 10.78
C MET A 85 6.50 2.57 11.10
N LYS A 86 7.13 1.49 11.57
CA LYS A 86 8.60 1.42 11.73
C LYS A 86 9.37 1.39 10.39
N ASN A 87 8.69 1.19 9.27
CA ASN A 87 9.35 1.10 7.97
C ASN A 87 9.93 2.47 7.56
N LYS A 88 11.24 2.49 7.27
CA LYS A 88 11.93 3.73 6.85
C LYS A 88 11.37 4.37 5.58
N ALA A 89 10.71 3.61 4.72
CA ALA A 89 10.02 4.16 3.56
C ALA A 89 8.82 5.01 3.96
N VAL A 90 8.02 4.51 4.92
CA VAL A 90 6.86 5.22 5.49
C VAL A 90 7.30 6.49 6.19
N GLU A 91 8.34 6.40 7.03
CA GLU A 91 8.93 7.54 7.73
C GLU A 91 9.43 8.61 6.76
N LYS A 92 10.17 8.23 5.71
CA LYS A 92 10.71 9.16 4.70
C LYS A 92 9.63 9.81 3.84
N ALA A 93 8.56 9.09 3.55
CA ALA A 93 7.41 9.63 2.81
C ALA A 93 6.52 10.53 3.70
N GLY A 94 6.74 10.55 5.01
CA GLY A 94 5.91 11.30 5.96
C GLY A 94 4.49 10.76 6.07
N TYR A 95 4.27 9.48 5.76
CA TYR A 95 2.94 8.87 5.76
C TYR A 95 2.46 8.63 7.18
N GLY A 96 1.21 9.00 7.44
CA GLY A 96 0.45 8.51 8.58
C GLY A 96 -0.02 7.07 8.39
N GLU A 97 -0.66 6.51 9.42
CA GLU A 97 -1.15 5.13 9.42
C GLU A 97 -2.05 4.83 8.22
N ASP A 98 -3.10 5.63 8.01
CA ASP A 98 -4.05 5.40 6.93
C ASP A 98 -3.38 5.42 5.55
N GLN A 99 -2.43 6.34 5.33
CA GLN A 99 -1.68 6.45 4.08
C GLN A 99 -0.76 5.25 3.86
N ALA A 100 -0.14 4.73 4.92
CA ALA A 100 0.70 3.53 4.82
C ALA A 100 -0.14 2.28 4.53
N VAL A 101 -1.33 2.17 5.12
CA VAL A 101 -2.26 1.07 4.85
C VAL A 101 -2.82 1.18 3.43
N ASP A 102 -3.17 2.38 2.97
CA ASP A 102 -3.61 2.64 1.59
C ASP A 102 -2.52 2.25 0.58
N ALA A 103 -1.27 2.64 0.84
CA ALA A 103 -0.13 2.29 0.00
C ALA A 103 0.05 0.78 -0.11
N LEU A 104 0.03 0.08 1.03
CA LEU A 104 0.14 -1.37 1.06
C LEU A 104 -1.03 -2.04 0.32
N TYR A 105 -2.27 -1.59 0.56
CA TYR A 105 -3.45 -2.11 -0.12
C TYR A 105 -3.36 -1.91 -1.63
N LYS A 106 -3.01 -0.69 -2.07
CA LYS A 106 -2.84 -0.33 -3.48
C LYS A 106 -1.79 -1.20 -4.17
N TYR A 107 -0.65 -1.42 -3.54
CA TYR A 107 0.38 -2.32 -4.06
C TYR A 107 -0.16 -3.74 -4.25
N LEU A 108 -0.92 -4.28 -3.28
CA LEU A 108 -1.49 -5.62 -3.35
C LEU A 108 -2.55 -5.77 -4.46
N GLU A 109 -3.25 -4.70 -4.84
CA GLU A 109 -4.13 -4.68 -6.02
C GLU A 109 -3.35 -4.89 -7.32
N THR A 110 -2.12 -4.35 -7.39
CA THR A 110 -1.25 -4.38 -8.58
C THR A 110 -0.35 -5.61 -8.69
N LYS A 111 -0.05 -6.28 -7.56
CA LYS A 111 0.69 -7.55 -7.52
C LYS A 111 -0.11 -8.68 -8.20
#